data_AF-A0A534Y9S1-F1
#
_entry.id   AF-A0A534Y9S1-F1
#
_cell.length_a   1.000
_cell.length_b   1.000
_cell.length_c   1.000
_cell.angle_alpha   90.00
_cell.angle_beta   90.00
_cell.angle_gamma   90.00
#
_symmetry.space_group_name_H-M   'P 1'
#
loop_
_entity.id
_entity.type
_entity.pdbx_description
1 polymer ?
#
loop_
_entity_poly.entity_id
_entity_poly.type
_entity_poly.pdbx_seq_one_letter_code
_entity_poly.pdbx_strand_id
1 'polypeptide(L)'
;MSLMRMTAKSRWRNTLVVGQLLLLALYPGTSAHAQTAPVGNGFVINGEDLRFIFHAIEVAQFNAAGNPLLGPGPFQVNLRTPISAACDPAGAACPSDPQQPVGLRTVDGSFNNLVPIPDQHMFGAADRLFPRLTTPNFRPAEQGTSYADKTNTNVFDSQPRIISNLIVDQSAANPAAAAAAAHPCGSGGFVCQDPTPPDADSGALFIPNITPNFGLGAPFNLMFTFFGQFFDHGLDLVPKGGSGTVIMP
;
A
#
# COMPACT_ATOMS: atom_id res chain seq x y z
N MET A 1 38.64 -26.26 48.74
CA MET A 1 38.39 -27.02 47.50
C MET A 1 36.89 -27.33 47.42
N SER A 2 36.14 -26.57 46.64
CA SER A 2 34.69 -26.78 46.46
C SER A 2 34.46 -27.47 45.12
N LEU A 3 34.03 -28.74 45.16
CA LEU A 3 33.62 -29.49 43.97
C LEU A 3 32.13 -29.24 43.74
N MET A 4 31.83 -28.37 42.78
CA MET A 4 30.47 -28.06 42.36
C MET A 4 29.88 -29.25 41.60
N ARG A 5 28.86 -29.90 42.16
CA ARG A 5 28.05 -30.93 41.49
C ARG A 5 27.28 -30.29 40.34
N MET A 6 27.60 -30.66 39.10
CA MET A 6 26.80 -30.30 37.93
C MET A 6 25.50 -31.13 37.91
N THR A 7 24.36 -30.44 37.88
CA THR A 7 23.03 -31.06 37.84
C THR A 7 22.66 -31.51 36.42
N ALA A 8 21.82 -32.55 36.29
CA ALA A 8 21.45 -33.18 35.03
C ALA A 8 20.85 -32.23 33.97
N LYS A 9 20.26 -31.10 34.38
CA LYS A 9 19.74 -30.04 33.48
C LYS A 9 20.85 -29.34 32.68
N SER A 10 22.07 -29.25 33.22
CA SER A 10 23.22 -28.66 32.50
C SER A 10 23.72 -29.58 31.39
N ARG A 11 23.57 -30.90 31.55
CA ARG A 11 24.01 -31.87 30.54
C ARG A 11 23.14 -31.78 29.28
N TRP A 12 21.82 -31.69 29.43
CA TRP A 12 20.90 -31.56 28.29
C TRP A 12 21.06 -30.27 27.50
N ARG A 13 21.25 -29.13 28.18
CA ARG A 13 21.57 -27.86 27.51
C ARG A 13 22.86 -27.96 26.69
N ASN A 14 23.90 -28.57 27.26
CA ASN A 14 25.17 -28.71 26.56
C ASN A 14 25.06 -29.69 25.38
N THR A 15 24.30 -30.78 25.50
CA THR A 15 24.08 -31.72 24.39
C THR A 15 23.25 -31.12 23.26
N LEU A 16 22.23 -30.31 23.57
CA LEU A 16 21.43 -29.58 22.56
C LEU A 16 22.25 -28.53 21.83
N VAL A 17 23.08 -27.77 22.55
CA VAL A 17 23.96 -26.76 21.96
C VAL A 17 25.03 -27.41 21.08
N VAL A 18 25.64 -28.52 21.52
CA VAL A 18 26.59 -29.28 20.71
C VAL A 18 25.90 -29.89 19.48
N GLY A 19 24.67 -30.40 19.61
CA GLY A 19 23.88 -30.92 18.50
C GLY A 19 23.54 -29.86 17.46
N GLN A 20 23.13 -28.66 17.89
CA GLN A 20 22.86 -27.54 16.97
C GLN A 20 24.12 -27.03 16.28
N LEU A 21 25.26 -26.99 16.98
CA LEU A 21 26.55 -26.62 16.37
C LEU A 21 27.03 -27.67 15.34
N LEU A 22 26.80 -28.96 15.59
CA LEU A 22 27.12 -30.03 14.64
C LEU A 22 26.20 -30.04 13.40
N LEU A 23 24.92 -29.68 13.55
CA LEU A 23 24.01 -29.52 12.40
C LEU A 23 24.41 -28.33 11.51
N LEU A 24 24.89 -27.22 12.07
CA LEU A 24 25.44 -26.11 11.29
C LEU A 24 26.77 -26.45 10.59
N ALA A 25 27.54 -27.40 11.11
CA ALA A 25 28.79 -27.84 10.49
C ALA A 25 28.58 -28.82 9.32
N LEU A 26 27.46 -29.56 9.31
CA LEU A 26 27.15 -30.56 8.27
C LEU A 26 26.37 -29.99 7.07
N TYR A 27 25.73 -28.83 7.25
CA TYR A 27 25.08 -28.08 6.18
C TYR A 27 25.80 -26.73 6.04
N PRO A 28 26.92 -26.65 5.29
CA PRO A 28 27.46 -25.35 4.93
C PRO A 28 26.35 -24.59 4.21
N GLY A 29 25.82 -23.55 4.87
CA GLY A 29 24.84 -22.68 4.25
C GLY A 29 25.43 -22.22 2.93
N THR A 30 24.78 -22.56 1.82
CA THR A 30 25.17 -22.04 0.52
C THR A 30 25.15 -20.54 0.68
N SER A 31 26.32 -19.91 0.70
CA SER A 31 26.41 -18.47 0.65
C SER A 31 25.77 -18.10 -0.68
N ALA A 32 24.57 -17.52 -0.62
CA ALA A 32 24.01 -16.86 -1.77
C ALA A 32 24.94 -15.68 -2.04
N HIS A 33 25.99 -15.91 -2.83
CA HIS A 33 26.71 -14.84 -3.45
C HIS A 33 25.71 -14.21 -4.41
N ALA A 34 25.12 -13.09 -3.99
CA ALA A 34 24.55 -12.16 -4.95
C ALA A 34 25.62 -11.99 -6.03
N GLN A 35 25.30 -12.42 -7.25
CA GLN A 35 26.21 -12.28 -8.37
C GLN A 35 26.44 -10.78 -8.51
N THR A 36 27.57 -10.29 -8.01
CA THR A 36 27.99 -8.92 -8.23
C THR A 36 28.16 -8.81 -9.72
N ALA A 37 27.24 -8.10 -10.38
CA ALA A 37 27.39 -7.76 -11.78
C ALA A 37 28.81 -7.20 -11.97
N PRO A 38 29.54 -7.59 -13.03
CA PRO A 38 30.86 -7.05 -13.30
C PRO A 38 30.85 -5.53 -13.16
N VAL A 39 31.76 -4.97 -12.37
CA VAL A 39 31.85 -3.51 -12.18
C VAL A 39 32.05 -2.90 -13.57
N GLY A 40 31.09 -2.10 -14.04
CA GLY A 40 31.11 -1.53 -15.39
C GLY A 40 30.11 -2.11 -16.39
N ASN A 41 29.37 -3.18 -16.06
CA ASN A 41 28.16 -3.60 -16.79
C ASN A 41 26.87 -2.94 -16.25
N GLY A 42 27.02 -1.85 -15.50
CA GLY A 42 25.91 -1.00 -15.08
C GLY A 42 25.42 -0.10 -16.22
N PHE A 43 24.34 0.63 -15.96
CA PHE A 43 23.80 1.67 -16.83
C PHE A 43 24.94 2.59 -17.34
N VAL A 44 25.29 2.50 -18.62
CA VAL A 44 26.36 3.31 -19.23
C VAL A 44 25.83 4.70 -19.47
N ILE A 45 26.13 5.61 -18.55
CA ILE A 45 25.78 7.03 -18.66
C ILE A 45 26.70 7.68 -19.69
N ASN A 46 26.12 8.18 -20.77
CA ASN A 46 26.83 8.94 -21.80
C ASN A 46 26.54 10.46 -21.67
N GLY A 47 27.13 11.25 -22.58
CA GLY A 47 26.97 12.71 -22.56
C GLY A 47 25.53 13.19 -22.76
N GLU A 48 24.71 12.49 -23.54
CA GLU A 48 23.30 12.83 -23.72
C GLU A 48 22.48 12.53 -22.46
N ASP A 49 22.77 11.42 -21.76
CA ASP A 49 22.12 11.09 -20.50
C ASP A 49 22.37 12.18 -19.45
N LEU A 50 23.62 12.67 -19.36
CA LEU A 50 23.98 13.77 -18.45
C LEU A 50 23.28 15.07 -18.82
N ARG A 51 23.16 15.40 -20.11
CA ARG A 51 22.41 16.59 -20.56
C ARG A 51 20.93 16.47 -20.23
N PHE A 52 20.33 15.31 -20.46
CA PHE A 52 18.93 15.05 -20.11
C PHE A 52 18.68 15.21 -18.61
N ILE A 53 19.52 14.58 -17.77
CA ILE A 53 19.41 14.66 -16.30
C ILE A 53 19.62 16.11 -15.83
N PHE A 54 20.64 16.80 -16.36
CA PHE A 54 20.90 18.19 -16.00
C PHE A 54 19.72 19.10 -16.36
N HIS A 55 19.17 18.94 -17.56
CA HIS A 55 17.99 19.68 -17.98
C HIS A 55 16.76 19.40 -17.08
N ALA A 56 16.54 18.15 -16.68
CA ALA A 56 15.46 17.82 -15.73
C ALA A 56 15.66 18.50 -14.36
N ILE A 57 16.91 18.65 -13.90
CA ILE A 57 17.26 19.38 -12.68
C ILE A 57 16.96 20.87 -12.85
N GLU A 58 17.35 21.49 -13.97
CA GLU A 58 17.08 22.91 -14.23
C GLU A 58 15.57 23.22 -14.27
N VAL A 59 14.77 22.36 -14.93
CA VAL A 59 13.30 22.47 -14.94
C VAL A 59 12.75 22.37 -13.51
N ALA A 60 13.21 21.41 -12.72
CA ALA A 60 12.75 21.24 -11.35
C ALA A 60 13.13 22.44 -10.45
N GLN A 61 14.34 22.99 -10.60
CA GLN A 61 14.78 24.19 -9.88
C GLN A 61 13.93 25.41 -10.26
N PHE A 62 13.67 25.59 -11.55
CA PHE A 62 12.85 26.69 -12.05
C PHE A 62 11.44 26.64 -11.48
N ASN A 63 10.80 25.47 -11.47
CA ASN A 63 9.47 25.29 -10.88
C ASN A 63 9.47 25.44 -9.35
N ALA A 64 10.47 24.88 -8.65
CA ALA A 64 10.60 25.01 -7.20
C ALA A 64 10.81 26.47 -6.75
N ALA A 65 11.35 27.33 -7.62
CA ALA A 65 11.44 28.77 -7.40
C ALA A 65 10.11 29.53 -7.61
N GLY A 66 9.00 28.83 -7.84
CA GLY A 66 7.66 29.41 -8.01
C GLY A 66 7.32 29.84 -9.44
N ASN A 67 8.17 29.50 -10.43
CA ASN A 67 7.89 29.83 -11.82
C ASN A 67 6.92 28.83 -12.46
N PRO A 68 6.17 29.24 -13.50
CA PRO A 68 5.19 28.37 -14.16
C PRO A 68 5.85 27.15 -14.80
N LEU A 69 5.33 25.95 -14.54
CA LEU A 69 5.82 24.70 -15.13
C LEU A 69 5.44 24.59 -16.62
N LEU A 70 4.34 25.22 -17.04
CA LEU A 70 3.88 25.23 -18.43
C LEU A 70 4.24 26.53 -19.13
N GLY A 71 4.81 26.45 -20.33
CA GLY A 71 5.10 27.63 -21.15
C GLY A 71 6.21 27.40 -22.18
N PRO A 72 6.58 28.45 -22.93
CA PRO A 72 7.58 28.37 -23.98
C PRO A 72 9.03 28.58 -23.55
N GLY A 73 9.26 28.78 -22.26
CA GLY A 73 10.58 28.99 -21.71
C GLY A 73 11.46 27.73 -21.77
N PRO A 74 12.78 27.89 -21.68
CA PRO A 74 13.75 26.80 -21.75
C PRO A 74 13.65 25.82 -20.58
N PHE A 75 12.97 26.17 -19.49
CA PHE A 75 12.82 25.33 -18.29
C PHE A 75 11.34 25.03 -18.00
N GLN A 76 10.52 25.01 -19.05
CA GLN A 76 9.08 24.80 -18.98
C GLN A 76 8.66 23.63 -19.88
N VAL A 77 7.62 22.93 -19.48
CA VAL A 77 6.97 21.91 -20.29
C VAL A 77 6.13 22.61 -21.34
N ASN A 78 6.51 22.44 -22.61
CA ASN A 78 5.80 23.09 -23.69
C ASN A 78 4.66 22.23 -24.24
N LEU A 79 3.43 22.59 -23.89
CA LEU A 79 2.21 21.97 -24.43
C LEU A 79 1.84 22.44 -25.84
N ARG A 80 2.64 23.31 -26.44
CA ARG A 80 2.39 23.89 -27.77
C ARG A 80 3.65 24.10 -28.60
N THR A 81 4.83 23.58 -28.21
CA THR A 81 6.01 23.69 -29.06
C THR A 81 6.84 22.42 -29.13
N PRO A 82 7.51 22.27 -30.27
CA PRO A 82 8.50 21.24 -30.46
C PRO A 82 9.66 21.27 -29.46
N ILE A 83 9.94 20.12 -28.82
CA ILE A 83 11.27 19.82 -28.29
C ILE A 83 11.71 18.47 -28.85
N SER A 84 12.27 18.49 -30.06
CA SER A 84 13.27 17.51 -30.47
C SER A 84 14.13 18.09 -31.59
N ALA A 85 15.36 17.61 -31.71
CA ALA A 85 16.17 17.75 -32.92
C ALA A 85 15.56 17.02 -34.15
N ALA A 86 14.35 16.47 -34.03
CA ALA A 86 13.53 15.95 -35.14
C ALA A 86 12.47 16.96 -35.62
N CYS A 87 12.51 18.20 -35.11
CA CYS A 87 11.68 19.30 -35.57
C CYS A 87 12.38 19.93 -36.78
N ASP A 88 11.74 19.80 -37.93
CA ASP A 88 12.17 20.32 -39.23
C ASP A 88 12.80 21.72 -39.11
N PRO A 89 14.01 21.97 -39.67
CA PRO A 89 14.59 23.31 -39.71
C PRO A 89 13.73 24.36 -40.44
N ALA A 90 12.63 23.97 -41.11
CA ALA A 90 11.69 24.85 -41.78
C ALA A 90 10.51 25.38 -40.93
N GLY A 91 10.53 25.21 -39.59
CA GLY A 91 9.61 25.96 -38.71
C GLY A 91 8.22 25.36 -38.51
N ALA A 92 8.05 24.05 -38.70
CA ALA A 92 6.83 23.35 -38.30
C ALA A 92 6.82 23.07 -36.78
N ALA A 93 5.71 23.37 -36.12
CA ALA A 93 5.51 23.05 -34.71
C ALA A 93 5.52 21.53 -34.48
N CYS A 94 6.48 20.97 -33.73
CA CYS A 94 6.32 19.61 -33.23
C CYS A 94 5.15 19.55 -32.22
N PRO A 95 4.43 18.42 -32.20
CA PRO A 95 3.34 18.21 -31.28
C PRO A 95 3.87 18.22 -29.85
N SER A 96 3.12 18.83 -28.95
CA SER A 96 3.27 18.55 -27.54
C SER A 96 2.94 17.10 -27.28
N ASP A 97 3.86 16.40 -26.64
CA ASP A 97 3.60 15.05 -26.17
C ASP A 97 3.36 15.11 -24.65
N PRO A 98 2.10 15.06 -24.18
CA PRO A 98 1.80 14.99 -22.76
C PRO A 98 2.35 13.72 -22.09
N GLN A 99 2.89 12.77 -22.87
CA GLN A 99 3.57 11.57 -22.39
C GLN A 99 5.07 11.76 -22.16
N GLN A 100 5.67 12.90 -22.54
CA GLN A 100 7.08 13.15 -22.29
C GLN A 100 7.31 13.64 -20.85
N PRO A 101 8.03 12.87 -20.00
CA PRO A 101 8.38 13.32 -18.66
C PRO A 101 9.45 14.41 -18.77
N VAL A 102 9.10 15.63 -18.38
CA VAL A 102 10.03 16.76 -18.31
C VAL A 102 10.04 17.30 -16.87
N GLY A 103 11.23 17.38 -16.27
CA GLY A 103 11.38 17.74 -14.85
C GLY A 103 11.00 16.61 -13.88
N LEU A 104 10.78 16.98 -12.63
CA LEU A 104 10.33 16.07 -11.56
C LEU A 104 8.82 16.18 -11.35
N ARG A 105 8.22 15.14 -10.75
CA ARG A 105 6.84 15.22 -10.26
C ARG A 105 6.72 16.36 -9.25
N THR A 106 5.67 17.15 -9.35
CA THR A 106 5.27 18.09 -8.31
C THR A 106 4.91 17.33 -7.04
N VAL A 107 5.16 17.94 -5.88
CA VAL A 107 4.88 17.31 -4.58
C VAL A 107 3.39 17.07 -4.37
N ASP A 108 2.54 17.97 -4.88
CA ASP A 108 1.08 17.87 -4.80
C ASP A 108 0.47 17.03 -5.93
N GLY A 109 1.26 16.54 -6.89
CA GLY A 109 0.77 15.76 -8.04
C GLY A 109 0.12 16.59 -9.16
N SER A 110 0.10 17.93 -9.06
CA SER A 110 -0.34 18.80 -10.15
C SER A 110 0.52 18.62 -11.42
N PHE A 111 -0.07 18.85 -12.59
CA PHE A 111 0.59 18.75 -13.89
C PHE A 111 1.11 17.34 -14.27
N ASN A 112 0.66 16.28 -13.58
CA ASN A 112 0.92 14.90 -14.01
C ASN A 112 0.10 14.50 -15.26
N ASN A 113 -1.03 15.18 -15.51
CA ASN A 113 -1.82 15.05 -16.72
C ASN A 113 -1.92 16.42 -17.39
N LEU A 114 -1.55 16.49 -18.66
CA LEU A 114 -1.40 17.75 -19.38
C LEU A 114 -2.47 17.97 -20.46
N VAL A 115 -3.55 17.17 -20.45
CA VAL A 115 -4.68 17.36 -21.37
C VAL A 115 -5.34 18.71 -21.09
N PRO A 116 -5.39 19.63 -22.09
CA PRO A 116 -5.88 20.99 -21.87
C PRO A 116 -7.40 21.13 -22.05
N ILE A 117 -8.07 20.17 -22.71
CA ILE A 117 -9.52 20.22 -22.99
C ILE A 117 -10.13 18.81 -22.86
N PRO A 118 -11.02 18.56 -21.88
CA PRO A 118 -11.21 19.41 -20.69
C PRO A 118 -9.88 19.54 -19.94
N ASP A 119 -9.72 20.60 -19.15
CA ASP A 119 -8.49 20.82 -18.41
C ASP A 119 -8.30 19.76 -17.30
N GLN A 120 -7.23 18.96 -17.40
CA GLN A 120 -6.93 17.84 -16.50
C GLN A 120 -5.65 18.05 -15.67
N HIS A 121 -5.10 19.26 -15.61
CA HIS A 121 -3.84 19.52 -14.88
C HIS A 121 -3.87 19.21 -13.37
N MET A 122 -5.06 19.03 -12.78
CA MET A 122 -5.22 18.65 -11.37
C MET A 122 -5.59 17.17 -11.15
N PHE A 123 -5.59 16.34 -12.20
CA PHE A 123 -5.95 14.93 -12.06
C PHE A 123 -4.90 14.17 -11.23
N GLY A 124 -5.34 13.56 -10.14
CA GLY A 124 -4.46 12.87 -9.19
C GLY A 124 -3.70 13.79 -8.24
N ALA A 125 -3.95 15.10 -8.29
CA ALA A 125 -3.36 16.02 -7.34
C ALA A 125 -4.00 15.90 -5.95
N ALA A 126 -3.21 16.14 -4.91
CA ALA A 126 -3.64 16.17 -3.52
C ALA A 126 -4.65 17.30 -3.26
N ASP A 127 -5.40 17.16 -2.14
CA ASP A 127 -6.39 18.14 -1.68
C ASP A 127 -7.50 18.47 -2.70
N ARG A 128 -7.82 17.49 -3.56
CA ARG A 128 -8.95 17.56 -4.50
C ARG A 128 -10.11 16.69 -4.02
N LEU A 129 -11.31 17.09 -4.41
CA LEU A 129 -12.49 16.25 -4.21
C LEU A 129 -12.36 14.98 -5.05
N PHE A 130 -12.72 13.83 -4.47
CA PHE A 130 -12.82 12.60 -5.23
C PHE A 130 -13.79 12.77 -6.42
N PRO A 131 -13.40 12.29 -7.61
CA PRO A 131 -14.34 12.08 -8.69
C PRO A 131 -15.49 11.19 -8.23
N ARG A 132 -16.73 11.65 -8.44
CA ARG A 132 -17.91 10.86 -8.10
C ARG A 132 -18.30 9.98 -9.28
N LEU A 133 -18.21 8.67 -9.11
CA LEU A 133 -18.71 7.71 -10.10
C LEU A 133 -20.24 7.59 -10.08
N THR A 134 -20.87 7.94 -8.96
CA THR A 134 -22.32 7.88 -8.76
C THR A 134 -22.84 9.09 -7.98
N THR A 135 -24.15 9.32 -8.06
CA THR A 135 -24.84 10.33 -7.23
C THR A 135 -24.75 9.95 -5.75
N PRO A 136 -24.31 10.85 -4.85
CA PRO A 136 -24.27 10.58 -3.42
C PRO A 136 -25.66 10.35 -2.84
N ASN A 137 -25.79 9.40 -1.93
CA ASN A 137 -27.02 9.15 -1.19
C ASN A 137 -26.77 9.33 0.32
N PHE A 138 -27.41 10.35 0.91
CA PHE A 138 -27.33 10.63 2.34
C PHE A 138 -28.68 10.26 2.98
N ARG A 139 -28.64 9.34 3.95
CA ARG A 139 -29.84 8.77 4.56
C ARG A 139 -30.14 9.41 5.93
N PRO A 140 -31.42 9.48 6.34
CA PRO A 140 -31.77 9.68 7.74
C PRO A 140 -31.16 8.58 8.62
N ALA A 141 -30.90 8.91 9.87
CA ALA A 141 -30.37 8.02 10.90
C ALA A 141 -31.31 8.02 12.12
N GLU A 142 -30.90 7.36 13.20
CA GLU A 142 -31.71 7.24 14.42
C GLU A 142 -31.81 8.58 15.16
N GLN A 143 -32.73 8.66 16.12
CA GLN A 143 -32.96 9.85 16.96
C GLN A 143 -33.21 11.14 16.17
N GLY A 144 -33.75 11.03 14.95
CA GLY A 144 -34.04 12.17 14.09
C GLY A 144 -32.80 12.82 13.46
N THR A 145 -31.63 12.19 13.56
CA THR A 145 -30.38 12.67 12.94
C THR A 145 -30.28 12.24 11.48
N SER A 146 -29.28 12.74 10.73
CA SER A 146 -29.12 12.44 9.31
C SER A 146 -27.68 12.59 8.85
N TYR A 147 -27.24 11.70 7.96
CA TYR A 147 -25.94 11.82 7.27
C TYR A 147 -25.90 12.99 6.26
N ALA A 148 -27.05 13.60 5.97
CA ALA A 148 -27.11 14.80 5.14
C ALA A 148 -26.78 16.08 5.93
N ASP A 149 -26.84 16.02 7.27
CA ASP A 149 -26.57 17.17 8.12
C ASP A 149 -25.05 17.42 8.23
N LYS A 150 -24.62 18.62 7.86
CA LYS A 150 -23.23 19.07 7.93
C LYS A 150 -23.01 20.20 8.94
N THR A 151 -24.03 20.52 9.73
CA THR A 151 -24.05 21.70 10.63
C THR A 151 -23.39 21.45 11.99
N ASN A 152 -22.47 20.49 12.07
CA ASN A 152 -21.78 20.08 13.31
C ASN A 152 -22.70 19.41 14.35
N THR A 153 -23.70 18.67 13.87
CA THR A 153 -24.59 17.84 14.69
C THR A 153 -24.07 16.41 14.74
N ASN A 154 -24.21 15.74 15.89
CA ASN A 154 -23.92 14.31 15.97
C ASN A 154 -24.95 13.49 15.18
N VAL A 155 -24.51 12.40 14.59
CA VAL A 155 -25.37 11.39 13.96
C VAL A 155 -25.40 10.17 14.87
N PHE A 156 -26.59 9.67 15.20
CA PHE A 156 -26.75 8.44 15.98
C PHE A 156 -27.18 7.32 15.05
N ASP A 157 -26.38 6.26 14.95
CA ASP A 157 -26.69 5.09 14.12
C ASP A 157 -26.08 3.83 14.74
N SER A 158 -26.92 3.02 15.38
CA SER A 158 -26.55 1.72 15.96
C SER A 158 -26.34 0.63 14.90
N GLN A 159 -26.85 0.80 13.68
CA GLN A 159 -26.89 -0.27 12.68
C GLN A 159 -25.49 -0.78 12.29
N PRO A 160 -24.45 0.06 12.06
CA PRO A 160 -23.11 -0.43 11.78
C PRO A 160 -22.56 -1.33 12.90
N ARG A 161 -22.86 -1.01 14.17
CA ARG A 161 -22.41 -1.81 15.31
C ARG A 161 -23.19 -3.12 15.41
N ILE A 162 -24.51 -3.09 15.20
CA ILE A 162 -25.33 -4.30 15.12
C ILE A 162 -24.82 -5.23 14.01
N ILE A 163 -24.52 -4.70 12.81
CA ILE A 163 -23.95 -5.48 11.70
C ILE A 163 -22.62 -6.10 12.11
N SER A 164 -21.73 -5.32 12.75
CA SER A 164 -20.45 -5.85 13.23
C SER A 164 -20.64 -7.00 14.22
N ASN A 165 -21.57 -6.88 15.16
CA ASN A 165 -21.82 -7.90 16.17
C ASN A 165 -22.44 -9.18 15.56
N LEU A 166 -23.28 -9.04 14.53
CA LEU A 166 -23.97 -10.18 13.91
C LEU A 166 -23.14 -10.88 12.83
N ILE A 167 -22.27 -10.16 12.12
CA ILE A 167 -21.60 -10.66 10.91
C ILE A 167 -20.09 -10.77 11.09
N VAL A 168 -19.45 -9.73 11.60
CA VAL A 168 -17.97 -9.63 11.65
C VAL A 168 -17.41 -10.26 12.91
N ASP A 169 -18.21 -10.38 13.97
CA ASP A 169 -17.80 -11.02 15.22
C ASP A 169 -17.23 -12.42 14.97
N GLN A 170 -15.99 -12.64 15.41
CA GLN A 170 -15.30 -13.93 15.29
C GLN A 170 -15.39 -14.76 16.57
N SER A 171 -16.21 -14.37 17.55
CA SER A 171 -16.45 -15.17 18.75
C SER A 171 -17.41 -16.34 18.48
N ALA A 172 -17.56 -17.22 19.49
CA ALA A 172 -18.55 -18.29 19.46
C ALA A 172 -20.01 -17.81 19.45
N ALA A 173 -20.28 -16.52 19.70
CA ALA A 173 -21.61 -15.94 19.60
C ALA A 173 -22.08 -15.80 18.14
N ASN A 174 -21.15 -15.79 17.17
CA ASN A 174 -21.47 -15.84 15.75
C ASN A 174 -21.49 -17.29 15.25
N PRO A 175 -22.66 -17.85 14.88
CA PRO A 175 -22.76 -19.22 14.40
C PRO A 175 -21.92 -19.51 13.15
N ALA A 176 -21.71 -18.52 12.29
CA ALA A 176 -20.87 -18.67 11.10
C ALA A 176 -19.39 -18.82 11.47
N ALA A 177 -18.91 -18.03 12.44
CA ALA A 177 -17.55 -18.15 12.96
C ALA A 177 -17.35 -19.48 13.68
N ALA A 178 -18.32 -19.90 14.52
CA ALA A 178 -18.29 -21.19 15.20
C ALA A 178 -18.25 -22.37 14.21
N ALA A 179 -19.06 -22.33 13.15
CA ALA A 179 -19.08 -23.36 12.12
C ALA A 179 -17.74 -23.45 11.36
N ALA A 180 -17.16 -22.30 11.00
CA ALA A 180 -15.86 -22.22 10.32
C ALA A 180 -14.70 -22.70 11.21
N ALA A 181 -14.71 -22.36 12.50
CA ALA A 181 -13.67 -22.79 13.44
C ALA A 181 -13.76 -24.28 13.82
N ALA A 182 -14.97 -24.85 13.85
CA ALA A 182 -15.18 -26.28 14.09
C ALA A 182 -14.76 -27.15 12.89
N HIS A 183 -14.72 -26.57 11.70
CA HIS A 183 -14.28 -27.23 10.46
C HIS A 183 -13.21 -26.37 9.78
N PRO A 184 -12.00 -26.28 10.34
CA PRO A 184 -10.90 -25.44 9.82
C PRO A 184 -10.24 -26.13 8.62
N CYS A 185 -11.06 -26.54 7.68
CA CYS A 185 -10.71 -27.09 6.40
C CYS A 185 -11.08 -26.07 5.33
N GLY A 186 -10.30 -26.03 4.24
CA GLY A 186 -10.78 -25.38 3.02
C GLY A 186 -12.11 -25.99 2.60
N SER A 187 -12.94 -25.23 1.88
CA SER A 187 -14.11 -25.84 1.21
C SER A 187 -13.63 -27.09 0.44
N GLY A 188 -14.29 -28.24 0.55
CA GLY A 188 -13.80 -29.49 -0.05
C GLY A 188 -12.75 -30.31 0.74
N GLY A 189 -12.28 -29.88 1.91
CA GLY A 189 -11.59 -30.76 2.88
C GLY A 189 -10.14 -31.16 2.55
N PHE A 190 -9.47 -30.51 1.60
CA PHE A 190 -8.14 -30.90 1.13
C PHE A 190 -6.99 -30.44 2.05
N VAL A 191 -7.12 -29.26 2.65
CA VAL A 191 -6.20 -28.74 3.68
C VAL A 191 -7.01 -28.53 4.95
N CYS A 192 -6.67 -29.25 6.02
CA CYS A 192 -7.34 -29.20 7.32
C CYS A 192 -6.32 -29.04 8.45
N GLN A 193 -6.75 -28.36 9.51
CA GLN A 193 -6.02 -28.28 10.78
C GLN A 193 -6.90 -28.80 11.91
N ASP A 194 -6.32 -29.03 13.09
CA ASP A 194 -7.12 -29.28 14.28
C ASP A 194 -7.72 -27.96 14.79
N PRO A 195 -8.96 -27.94 15.30
CA PRO A 195 -9.52 -26.76 15.95
C PRO A 195 -8.60 -26.27 17.08
N THR A 196 -8.34 -24.97 17.12
CA THR A 196 -7.59 -24.37 18.22
C THR A 196 -8.55 -23.82 19.28
N PRO A 197 -8.14 -23.76 20.55
CA PRO A 197 -8.87 -23.01 21.55
C PRO A 197 -9.09 -21.55 21.12
N PRO A 198 -10.19 -20.90 21.54
CA PRO A 198 -10.37 -19.47 21.34
C PRO A 198 -9.22 -18.67 21.97
N ASP A 199 -8.94 -17.49 21.41
CA ASP A 199 -8.01 -16.53 22.00
C ASP A 199 -8.45 -16.18 23.43
N ALA A 200 -7.51 -16.22 24.37
CA ALA A 200 -7.82 -16.13 25.80
C ALA A 200 -8.30 -14.73 26.22
N ASP A 201 -7.89 -13.69 25.50
CA ASP A 201 -8.21 -12.30 25.85
C ASP A 201 -9.47 -11.81 25.14
N SER A 202 -9.61 -12.12 23.86
CA SER A 202 -10.72 -11.65 23.02
C SER A 202 -11.87 -12.66 22.87
N GLY A 203 -11.63 -13.94 23.16
CA GLY A 203 -12.57 -15.02 22.86
C GLY A 203 -12.73 -15.28 21.35
N ALA A 204 -11.90 -14.66 20.50
CA ALA A 204 -11.94 -14.84 19.06
C ALA A 204 -11.58 -16.28 18.67
N LEU A 205 -12.34 -16.84 17.75
CA LEU A 205 -12.07 -18.15 17.18
C LEU A 205 -11.03 -18.02 16.07
N PHE A 206 -10.05 -18.94 16.06
CA PHE A 206 -9.11 -19.00 14.95
C PHE A 206 -9.80 -19.56 13.71
N ILE A 207 -9.73 -18.79 12.62
CA ILE A 207 -10.18 -19.21 11.29
C ILE A 207 -8.96 -19.16 10.38
N PRO A 208 -8.52 -20.29 9.82
CA PRO A 208 -7.30 -20.32 9.00
C PRO A 208 -7.52 -19.56 7.70
N ASN A 209 -6.50 -18.81 7.29
CA ASN A 209 -6.43 -18.24 5.96
C ASN A 209 -6.16 -19.35 4.93
N ILE A 210 -7.22 -19.84 4.31
CA ILE A 210 -7.16 -20.86 3.27
C ILE A 210 -7.56 -20.22 1.95
N THR A 211 -6.78 -20.50 0.90
CA THR A 211 -7.03 -19.96 -0.44
C THR A 211 -8.39 -20.44 -0.99
N PRO A 212 -9.08 -19.62 -1.81
CA PRO A 212 -10.41 -19.96 -2.34
C PRO A 212 -10.45 -21.25 -3.16
N ASN A 213 -9.33 -21.69 -3.74
CA ASN A 213 -9.19 -22.97 -4.44
C ASN A 213 -8.93 -24.12 -3.45
N PHE A 214 -9.67 -24.14 -2.34
CA PHE A 214 -9.66 -25.25 -1.37
C PHE A 214 -8.32 -25.47 -0.66
N GLY A 215 -7.48 -24.43 -0.58
CA GLY A 215 -6.14 -24.52 0.03
C GLY A 215 -5.06 -25.06 -0.91
N LEU A 216 -5.36 -25.27 -2.20
CA LEU A 216 -4.35 -25.71 -3.18
C LEU A 216 -3.34 -24.62 -3.52
N GLY A 217 -3.72 -23.35 -3.40
CA GLY A 217 -2.84 -22.20 -3.56
C GLY A 217 -2.16 -21.80 -2.25
N ALA A 218 -1.03 -21.12 -2.34
CA ALA A 218 -0.34 -20.58 -1.17
C ALA A 218 -1.23 -19.54 -0.46
N PRO A 219 -1.40 -19.62 0.88
CA PRO A 219 -2.10 -18.60 1.65
C PRO A 219 -1.35 -17.27 1.62
N PHE A 220 -2.03 -16.17 1.95
CA PHE A 220 -1.35 -14.89 2.15
C PHE A 220 -0.58 -14.87 3.47
N ASN A 221 0.43 -14.00 3.54
CA ASN A 221 1.19 -13.72 4.76
C ASN A 221 0.99 -12.25 5.18
N LEU A 222 1.55 -11.88 6.33
CA LEU A 222 1.37 -10.55 6.90
C LEU A 222 1.90 -9.41 6.02
N MET A 223 2.89 -9.66 5.16
CA MET A 223 3.38 -8.65 4.22
C MET A 223 2.31 -8.22 3.21
N PHE A 224 1.38 -9.11 2.86
CA PHE A 224 0.26 -8.77 1.98
C PHE A 224 -0.61 -7.67 2.62
N THR A 225 -0.94 -7.81 3.90
CA THR A 225 -1.72 -6.82 4.65
C THR A 225 -0.96 -5.50 4.81
N PHE A 226 0.32 -5.55 5.18
CA PHE A 226 1.13 -4.34 5.36
C PHE A 226 1.35 -3.57 4.05
N PHE A 227 1.60 -4.29 2.96
CA PHE A 227 1.69 -3.66 1.64
C PHE A 227 0.36 -2.98 1.27
N GLY A 228 -0.77 -3.64 1.53
CA GLY A 228 -2.09 -3.05 1.30
C GLY A 228 -2.28 -1.73 2.03
N GLN A 229 -1.98 -1.66 3.33
CA GLN A 229 -2.08 -0.43 4.11
C GLN A 229 -1.12 0.65 3.61
N PHE A 230 0.15 0.29 3.34
CA PHE A 230 1.14 1.23 2.84
C PHE A 230 0.70 1.84 1.50
N PHE A 231 0.15 1.01 0.61
CA PHE A 231 -0.32 1.45 -0.69
C PHE A 231 -1.56 2.33 -0.59
N ASP A 232 -2.54 1.96 0.23
CA ASP A 232 -3.76 2.75 0.51
C ASP A 232 -3.41 4.16 1.03
N HIS A 233 -2.52 4.26 2.02
CA HIS A 233 -2.05 5.55 2.56
C HIS A 233 -1.25 6.38 1.54
N GLY A 234 -0.68 5.73 0.51
CA GLY A 234 0.00 6.41 -0.59
C GLY A 234 -0.95 6.90 -1.69
N LEU A 235 -2.21 6.45 -1.69
CA LEU A 235 -3.21 6.83 -2.69
C LEU A 235 -4.21 7.84 -2.17
N ASP A 236 -4.71 7.67 -0.94
CA ASP A 236 -5.74 8.55 -0.42
C ASP A 236 -5.70 8.81 1.08
N LEU A 237 -6.25 9.97 1.43
CA LEU A 237 -6.51 10.38 2.80
C LEU A 237 -7.73 11.31 2.81
N VAL A 238 -8.79 10.92 3.51
CA VAL A 238 -9.96 11.78 3.75
C VAL A 238 -9.80 12.47 5.10
N PRO A 239 -9.56 13.80 5.15
CA PRO A 239 -9.47 14.51 6.42
C PRO A 239 -10.85 14.57 7.10
N LYS A 240 -10.84 14.57 8.43
CA LYS A 240 -12.07 14.72 9.22
C LYS A 240 -12.61 16.15 9.09
N GLY A 241 -13.86 16.28 8.65
CA GLY A 241 -14.46 17.57 8.27
C GLY A 241 -15.06 18.43 9.39
N GLY A 242 -14.88 18.07 10.66
CA GLY A 242 -15.40 18.85 11.80
C GLY A 242 -16.93 19.01 11.84
N SER A 243 -17.68 18.16 11.14
CA SER A 243 -19.14 18.22 11.04
C SER A 243 -19.85 17.33 12.06
N GLY A 244 -19.37 17.33 13.31
CA GLY A 244 -19.90 16.49 14.38
C GLY A 244 -19.28 15.08 14.41
N THR A 245 -19.87 14.19 15.21
CA THR A 245 -19.42 12.80 15.37
C THR A 245 -20.55 11.83 15.01
N VAL A 246 -20.21 10.74 14.32
CA VAL A 246 -21.10 9.59 14.17
C VAL A 246 -20.95 8.69 15.39
N ILE A 247 -22.01 8.54 16.15
CA ILE A 247 -22.09 7.72 17.37
C ILE A 247 -22.75 6.40 17.00
N MET A 248 -21.99 5.31 17.20
CA MET A 248 -22.40 3.93 16.90
C MET A 248 -22.43 3.12 18.20
N PRO A 249 -23.52 3.19 18.97
CA PRO A 249 -23.64 2.48 20.24
C PRO A 249 -23.72 0.95 20.06
#